data_AF-A0A963JWW4-F1
#
_entry.id   AF-A0A963JWW4-F1
#
_cell.length_a   1.000
_cell.length_b   1.000
_cell.length_c   1.000
_cell.angle_alpha   90.00
_cell.angle_beta   90.00
_cell.angle_gamma   90.00
#
_symmetry.space_group_name_H-M   'P 1'
#
loop_
_entity.id
_entity.type
_entity.pdbx_description
1 polymer ?
#
loop_
_entity_poly.entity_id
_entity_poly.type
_entity_poly.pdbx_seq_one_letter_code
_entity_poly.pdbx_strand_id
1 'polypeptide(L)' 'MQRRTLVALAALATLAAPAFAQTGEIRIAHVHSMTGPLEAYGKQTQTGLMMGLEYATGGTMMVAGKKLVVIEKD' A
#
# COMPACT_ATOMS: atom_id res chain seq x y z
N MET A 1 28.98 32.59 -21.95
CA MET A 1 29.00 31.51 -20.92
C MET A 1 27.64 31.13 -20.37
N GLN A 2 26.64 32.03 -20.33
CA GLN A 2 25.29 31.77 -19.79
C GLN A 2 24.46 30.71 -20.55
N ARG A 3 24.68 30.55 -21.86
CA ARG A 3 23.95 29.54 -22.66
C ARG A 3 24.29 28.10 -22.26
N ARG A 4 25.50 27.84 -21.74
CA ARG A 4 25.92 26.51 -21.27
C ARG A 4 25.32 26.18 -19.92
N THR A 5 25.18 27.17 -19.04
CA THR A 5 24.51 27.03 -17.74
C THR A 5 23.02 26.79 -17.88
N LEU A 6 22.36 27.40 -18.87
CA LEU A 6 20.93 27.18 -19.14
C LEU A 6 20.63 25.75 -19.63
N VAL A 7 21.52 25.15 -20.42
CA VAL A 7 21.37 23.75 -20.88
C VAL A 7 21.59 22.76 -19.75
N ALA A 8 22.55 23.03 -18.85
CA ALA A 8 22.80 22.19 -17.68
C ALA A 8 21.63 22.21 -16.68
N LEU A 9 20.97 23.35 -16.51
CA LEU A 9 19.81 23.47 -15.61
C LEU A 9 18.58 22.71 -16.13
N ALA A 10 18.38 22.69 -17.45
CA ALA A 10 17.30 21.91 -18.08
C ALA A 10 17.53 20.40 -17.97
N ALA A 11 18.79 19.93 -17.94
CA ALA A 11 19.13 18.53 -17.75
C ALA A 11 18.95 18.05 -16.30
N LEU A 12 19.05 18.93 -15.29
CA LEU A 12 18.73 18.59 -13.90
C LEU A 12 17.22 18.49 -13.65
N ALA A 13 16.39 19.19 -14.44
CA ALA A 13 14.94 19.18 -14.28
C ALA A 13 14.29 17.83 -14.66
N THR A 14 14.95 17.00 -15.48
CA THR A 14 14.43 15.67 -15.88
C THR A 14 14.70 14.57 -14.85
N LEU A 15 15.60 14.80 -13.88
CA LEU A 15 15.85 13.88 -12.75
C LEU A 15 14.80 14.04 -11.63
N ALA A 16 13.98 15.09 -11.70
CA ALA A 16 12.87 15.33 -10.77
C ALA A 16 11.53 14.78 -11.31
N ALA A 17 11.57 13.76 -12.17
CA ALA A 17 10.37 13.01 -12.49
C ALA A 17 9.83 12.41 -11.17
N PRO A 18 8.61 12.74 -10.74
CA PRO A 18 8.03 12.11 -9.56
C PRO A 18 7.99 10.61 -9.83
N ALA A 19 8.62 9.83 -8.95
CA ALA A 19 8.52 8.38 -8.96
C ALA A 19 7.05 8.03 -9.12
N PHE A 20 6.73 7.30 -10.20
CA PHE A 20 5.38 6.91 -10.58
C PHE A 20 4.58 6.55 -9.33
N ALA A 21 3.61 7.39 -8.98
CA ALA A 21 2.56 7.02 -8.06
C ALA A 21 1.90 5.78 -8.66
N GLN A 22 2.23 4.60 -8.14
CA GLN A 22 1.55 3.36 -8.47
C GLN A 22 0.11 3.52 -7.97
N THR A 23 -0.76 3.99 -8.85
CA THR A 23 -2.19 4.28 -8.61
C THR A 23 -3.04 3.04 -8.31
N GLY A 24 -2.43 1.87 -8.16
CA GLY A 24 -3.13 0.62 -7.91
C GLY A 24 -3.09 0.24 -6.43
N GLU A 25 -4.25 0.14 -5.80
CA GLU A 25 -4.42 -0.57 -4.52
C GLU A 25 -4.51 -2.08 -4.77
N ILE A 26 -4.02 -2.88 -3.83
CA ILE A 26 -4.27 -4.32 -3.78
C ILE A 26 -5.45 -4.53 -2.82
N ARG A 27 -6.58 -5.01 -3.35
CA ARG A 27 -7.82 -5.18 -2.58
C ARG A 27 -7.97 -6.61 -2.05
N ILE A 28 -7.90 -6.65 -0.73
CA ILE A 28 -8.08 -7.65 0.31
C ILE A 28 -9.51 -8.08 0.67
N ALA A 29 -10.26 -8.89 -0.07
CA ALA A 29 -11.57 -9.35 0.44
C ALA A 29 -11.38 -10.43 1.53
N HIS A 30 -11.69 -10.10 2.78
CA HIS A 30 -11.67 -11.05 3.89
C HIS A 30 -13.10 -11.40 4.28
N VAL A 31 -13.49 -12.64 3.97
CA VAL A 31 -14.80 -13.21 4.33
C VAL A 31 -14.64 -14.01 5.62
N HIS A 32 -15.32 -13.61 6.68
CA HIS A 32 -15.32 -14.32 7.96
C HIS A 32 -16.65 -14.09 8.68
N SER A 33 -16.98 -14.97 9.63
CA SER A 33 -18.16 -14.77 10.48
C SER A 33 -17.99 -13.49 11.31
N MET A 34 -18.62 -12.41 10.87
CA MET A 34 -18.68 -11.14 11.59
C MET A 34 -19.76 -11.19 12.66
N THR A 35 -20.78 -12.03 12.44
CA THR A 35 -21.90 -12.23 13.34
C THR A 35 -22.21 -13.72 13.56
N GLY A 36 -23.04 -14.03 14.55
CA GLY A 36 -23.51 -15.40 14.82
C GLY A 36 -22.57 -16.22 15.72
N PRO A 37 -22.78 -17.55 15.82
CA PRO A 37 -22.14 -18.39 16.84
C PRO A 37 -20.60 -18.42 16.78
N LEU A 38 -20.01 -18.05 15.64
CA LEU A 38 -18.57 -18.09 15.40
C LEU A 38 -17.91 -16.71 15.37
N GLU A 39 -18.63 -15.64 15.73
CA GLU A 39 -18.14 -14.25 15.72
C GLU A 39 -16.80 -14.09 16.48
N ALA A 40 -16.67 -14.74 17.64
CA ALA A 40 -15.45 -14.67 18.45
C ALA A 40 -14.22 -15.17 17.67
N TYR A 41 -14.39 -16.25 16.90
CA TYR A 41 -13.33 -16.81 16.06
C TYR A 41 -13.08 -15.96 14.81
N GLY A 42 -14.13 -15.36 14.23
CA GLY A 42 -14.00 -14.41 13.13
C GLY A 42 -13.16 -13.17 13.52
N LYS A 43 -13.43 -12.60 14.70
CA LYS A 43 -12.66 -11.47 15.25
C LYS A 43 -11.19 -11.80 15.49
N GLN A 44 -10.90 -13.00 16.01
CA GLN A 44 -9.53 -13.48 16.19
C GLN A 44 -8.81 -13.62 14.85
N THR A 45 -9.50 -14.18 13.85
CA THR A 45 -8.95 -14.36 12.49
C THR A 45 -8.64 -13.02 11.82
N GLN A 46 -9.56 -12.04 11.91
CA GLN A 46 -9.34 -10.68 11.39
C GLN A 46 -8.15 -10.00 12.07
N THR A 47 -8.05 -10.13 13.39
CA THR A 47 -6.92 -9.57 14.14
C THR A 47 -5.60 -10.19 13.72
N GLY A 48 -5.54 -11.53 13.63
CA GLY A 48 -4.35 -12.25 13.18
C GLY A 48 -3.93 -11.90 11.75
N LEU A 49 -4.89 -11.73 10.84
CA LEU A 49 -4.64 -11.29 9.47
C LEU A 49 -3.99 -9.91 9.44
N MET A 50 -4.57 -8.93 10.16
CA MET A 50 -4.04 -7.57 10.19
C MET A 50 -2.63 -7.53 10.81
N MET A 51 -2.39 -8.25 11.91
CA MET A 51 -1.05 -8.39 12.50
C MET A 51 -0.04 -9.00 11.52
N GLY A 52 -0.45 -10.03 10.77
CA GLY A 52 0.40 -10.68 9.77
C GLY A 52 0.76 -9.73 8.61
N LEU A 53 -0.22 -8.97 8.10
CA LEU A 53 0.02 -7.98 7.05
C LEU A 53 0.92 -6.83 7.53
N GLU A 54 0.70 -6.36 8.76
CA GLU A 54 1.55 -5.35 9.38
C GLU A 54 2.99 -5.84 9.51
N TYR A 55 3.18 -7.05 10.04
CA TYR A 55 4.51 -7.66 10.18
C TYR A 55 5.20 -7.87 8.82
N ALA A 56 4.49 -8.45 7.84
CA ALA A 56 5.05 -8.76 6.52
C ALA A 56 5.41 -7.52 5.70
N THR A 57 4.73 -6.38 5.95
CA THR A 57 4.98 -5.12 5.26
C THR A 57 5.85 -4.14 6.08
N GLY A 58 6.34 -4.56 7.25
CA GLY A 58 7.10 -3.68 8.16
C GLY A 58 6.31 -2.45 8.60
N GLY A 59 4.99 -2.60 8.80
CA GLY A 59 4.07 -1.53 9.19
C GLY A 59 3.61 -0.62 8.04
N THR A 60 4.14 -0.77 6.83
CA THR A 60 3.85 0.15 5.72
C THR A 60 2.49 -0.13 5.05
N MET A 61 1.95 -1.34 5.21
CA MET A 61 0.80 -1.83 4.45
C MET A 61 0.97 -1.67 2.94
N MET A 62 2.22 -1.74 2.45
CA MET A 62 2.56 -1.66 1.03
C MET A 62 3.30 -2.91 0.55
N VAL A 63 2.91 -3.40 -0.62
CA VAL A 63 3.59 -4.51 -1.31
C VAL A 63 3.86 -4.07 -2.74
N ALA A 64 5.12 -4.16 -3.17
CA ALA A 64 5.54 -3.73 -4.50
C ALA A 64 5.08 -2.28 -4.85
N GLY A 65 5.12 -1.38 -3.85
CA GLY A 65 4.69 0.02 -3.96
C GLY A 65 3.17 0.24 -4.11
N LYS A 66 2.37 -0.80 -3.88
CA LYS A 66 0.90 -0.73 -3.87
C LYS A 66 0.36 -0.84 -2.44
N LYS A 67 -0.59 0.02 -2.09
CA LYS A 67 -1.26 -0.01 -0.80
C LYS A 67 -2.20 -1.22 -0.70
N LEU A 68 -2.12 -1.95 0.40
CA LEU A 68 -3.09 -3.01 0.74
C LEU A 68 -4.36 -2.37 1.32
N VAL A 69 -5.52 -2.80 0.82
CA VAL A 69 -6.83 -2.38 1.32
C VAL A 69 -7.64 -3.63 1.65
N VAL A 70 -7.87 -3.88 2.93
CA VAL A 70 -8.69 -5.01 3.39
C VAL A 70 -10.15 -4.58 3.46
N ILE A 71 -11.04 -5.41 2.92
CA ILE A 71 -12.49 -5.24 2.88
C ILE A 71 -13.10 -6.44 3.59
N GLU A 72 -13.81 -6.19 4.67
CA GLU A 72 -14.48 -7.22 5.46
C GLU A 72 -15.86 -7.54 4.89
N LYS A 73 -16.21 -8.83 4.92
CA LYS A 73 -17.52 -9.36 4.53
C LYS A 73 -17.94 -10.50 5.46
N ASP A 74 -19.21 -10.50 5.84
CA ASP A 74 -19.88 -11.62 6.50
C ASP A 74 -20.29 -12.68 5.47
#